data_AF-A0AAV6R3E9-F1
#
_entry.id   AF-A0AAV6R3E9-F1
#
_cell.length_a   1.000
_cell.length_b   1.000
_cell.length_c   1.000
_cell.angle_alpha   90.00
_cell.angle_beta   90.00
_cell.angle_gamma   90.00
#
_symmetry.space_group_name_H-M   'P 1'
#
loop_
_entity.id
_entity.type
_entity.pdbx_description
1 polymer ?
#
loop_
_entity_poly.entity_id
_entity_poly.type
_entity_poly.pdbx_seq_one_letter_code
_entity_poly.pdbx_strand_id
1 'polypeptide(L)'
;MTLLPDCAPRLSLIMDSQKEALRRIISTLANKNEELQNFLETVDNTLVGLQRESCKVMTDLEEELELLSSAVHERGEELRDIIREEKHRKEAELQEQLSEGKVALQSCEQLLEFANKTLGITTEEEFLTAAKQIKERVTMAPAFRLTTRPAVSENMAQFTVDFSAERAGLQRLEFLPVPRPPEIDVSRCVVCDNNVTVAWRPADEGDNDDFTGPIKSYELEYRKASHDSSARAAAEACWEKICDIRDSQVTISDLKFDSRFIMFRVRAKNKAAAGEFSEPVAMETRAFNFGFDAATAHAELKVHGDTVTWEPQRVKGHDPRLRAKDCKSSLRTASSSTNSAEVQHRRPIRQGTERVATDLPESRTQCWVTRRWLAAATTGNSASWPTGSRSVWAWLIGPAWAALTN
;
A
#
# COMPACT_ATOMS: atom_id res chain seq x y z
N MET A 1 85.46 15.66 -57.08
CA MET A 1 85.04 16.83 -56.28
C MET A 1 83.52 16.77 -56.18
N THR A 2 83.00 16.75 -54.97
CA THR A 2 81.58 16.54 -54.65
C THR A 2 80.70 17.73 -55.01
N LEU A 3 79.55 17.47 -55.64
CA LEU A 3 78.33 18.26 -55.45
C LEU A 3 77.16 17.30 -55.28
N LEU A 4 76.62 17.26 -54.06
CA LEU A 4 75.40 16.54 -53.68
C LEU A 4 74.19 17.41 -54.02
N PRO A 5 73.22 16.92 -54.83
CA PRO A 5 71.91 17.53 -54.92
C PRO A 5 70.90 16.82 -53.99
N ASP A 6 69.96 17.63 -53.48
CA ASP A 6 68.57 17.25 -53.21
C ASP A 6 68.19 16.41 -51.95
N CYS A 7 68.48 16.97 -50.75
CA CYS A 7 67.82 16.53 -49.50
C CYS A 7 66.52 17.30 -49.17
N ALA A 8 66.24 18.42 -49.83
CA ALA A 8 65.14 19.32 -49.47
C ALA A 8 63.71 18.76 -49.68
N PRO A 9 63.35 18.16 -50.83
CA PRO A 9 61.97 17.70 -51.08
C PRO A 9 61.58 16.45 -50.28
N ARG A 10 62.55 15.71 -49.71
CA ARG A 10 62.27 14.60 -48.79
C ARG A 10 61.87 15.09 -47.41
N LEU A 11 62.51 16.15 -46.91
CA LEU A 11 62.23 16.70 -45.57
C LEU A 11 60.84 17.38 -45.51
N SER A 12 60.41 18.06 -46.57
CA SER A 12 59.05 18.62 -46.64
C SER A 12 57.98 17.54 -46.61
N LEU A 13 58.13 16.47 -47.41
CA LEU A 13 57.18 15.35 -47.46
C LEU A 13 57.07 14.62 -46.11
N ILE A 14 58.21 14.41 -45.42
CA ILE A 14 58.23 13.83 -44.07
C ILE A 14 57.53 14.75 -43.08
N MET A 15 57.85 16.06 -43.09
CA MET A 15 57.21 17.05 -42.22
C MET A 15 55.69 17.09 -42.42
N ASP A 16 55.20 17.06 -43.66
CA ASP A 16 53.76 17.11 -43.95
C ASP A 16 53.06 15.80 -43.56
N SER A 17 53.72 14.65 -43.70
CA SER A 17 53.20 13.38 -43.16
C SER A 17 53.08 13.38 -41.62
N GLN A 18 54.02 14.02 -40.92
CA GLN A 18 53.96 14.18 -39.46
C GLN A 18 52.90 15.19 -39.03
N LYS A 19 52.73 16.31 -39.75
CA LYS A 19 51.60 17.24 -39.52
C LYS A 19 50.26 16.53 -39.67
N GLU A 20 50.12 15.65 -40.66
CA GLU A 20 48.88 14.90 -40.88
C GLU A 20 48.63 13.82 -39.82
N ALA A 21 49.69 13.18 -39.32
CA ALA A 21 49.58 12.31 -38.15
C ALA A 21 49.16 13.10 -36.88
N LEU A 22 49.73 14.28 -36.68
CA LEU A 22 49.39 15.16 -35.56
C LEU A 22 47.94 15.64 -35.62
N ARG A 23 47.43 16.03 -36.80
CA ARG A 23 46.01 16.39 -36.99
C ARG A 23 45.06 15.24 -36.61
N ARG A 24 45.36 14.01 -37.02
CA ARG A 24 44.58 12.82 -36.65
C ARG A 24 44.61 12.55 -35.14
N ILE A 25 45.76 12.72 -34.49
CA ILE A 25 45.87 12.64 -33.03
C ILE A 25 45.03 13.72 -32.35
N ILE A 26 45.13 14.98 -32.79
CA ILE A 26 44.34 16.11 -32.25
C ILE A 26 42.84 15.85 -32.38
N SER A 27 42.36 15.40 -33.55
CA SER A 27 40.94 15.06 -33.74
C SER A 27 40.49 13.91 -32.85
N THR A 28 41.32 12.87 -32.69
CA THR A 28 40.99 11.74 -31.80
C THR A 28 40.92 12.18 -30.33
N LEU A 29 41.85 13.04 -29.89
CA LEU A 29 41.85 13.60 -28.54
C LEU A 29 40.68 14.56 -28.30
N ALA A 30 40.30 15.37 -29.30
CA ALA A 30 39.14 16.26 -29.21
C ALA A 30 37.84 15.45 -29.02
N ASN A 31 37.60 14.44 -29.85
CA ASN A 31 36.43 13.56 -29.73
C ASN A 31 36.42 12.83 -28.37
N LYS A 32 37.57 12.34 -27.90
CA LYS A 32 37.67 11.70 -26.57
C LYS A 32 37.47 12.67 -25.41
N ASN A 33 37.86 13.94 -25.57
CA ASN A 33 37.61 14.96 -24.56
C ASN A 33 36.11 15.31 -24.48
N GLU A 34 35.41 15.37 -25.61
CA GLU A 34 33.95 15.54 -25.66
C GLU A 34 33.21 14.34 -25.04
N GLU A 35 33.58 13.10 -25.40
CA GLU A 35 33.05 11.89 -24.77
C GLU A 35 33.23 11.90 -23.24
N LEU A 36 34.42 12.32 -22.75
CA LEU A 36 34.70 12.41 -21.32
C LEU A 36 33.91 13.52 -20.63
N GLN A 37 33.67 14.66 -21.29
CA GLN A 37 32.82 15.74 -20.76
C GLN A 37 31.37 15.25 -20.60
N ASN A 38 30.80 14.62 -21.63
CA ASN A 38 29.45 14.04 -21.59
C ASN A 38 29.33 12.93 -20.53
N PHE A 39 30.38 12.11 -20.37
CA PHE A 39 30.43 11.10 -19.31
C PHE A 39 30.45 11.73 -17.91
N LEU A 40 31.27 12.76 -17.68
CA LEU A 40 31.34 13.46 -16.39
C LEU A 40 30.00 14.13 -16.05
N GLU A 41 29.34 14.77 -17.01
CA GLU A 41 27.99 15.33 -16.84
C GLU A 41 26.95 14.23 -16.51
N THR A 42 27.05 13.06 -17.16
CA THR A 42 26.17 11.91 -16.87
C THR A 42 26.37 11.39 -15.44
N VAL A 43 27.63 11.31 -14.98
CA VAL A 43 27.97 10.89 -13.61
C VAL A 43 27.50 11.91 -12.58
N ASP A 44 27.68 13.21 -12.82
CA ASP A 44 27.22 14.27 -11.92
C ASP A 44 25.69 14.29 -11.80
N ASN A 45 24.97 14.22 -12.92
CA ASN A 45 23.51 14.07 -12.94
C ASN A 45 23.04 12.82 -12.18
N THR A 46 23.76 11.70 -12.30
CA THR A 46 23.45 10.46 -11.56
C THR A 46 23.70 10.62 -10.06
N LEU A 47 24.77 11.31 -9.66
CA LEU A 47 25.09 11.60 -8.26
C LEU A 47 24.03 12.52 -7.62
N VAL A 48 23.64 13.59 -8.31
CA VAL A 48 22.57 14.51 -7.87
C VAL A 48 21.22 13.77 -7.81
N GLY A 49 20.95 12.87 -8.75
CA GLY A 49 19.80 11.96 -8.74
C GLY A 49 19.77 11.08 -7.48
N LEU A 50 20.87 10.39 -7.18
CA LEU A 50 21.02 9.53 -6.02
C LEU A 50 20.89 10.30 -4.70
N GLN A 51 21.48 11.49 -4.59
CA GLN A 51 21.35 12.35 -3.42
C GLN A 51 19.89 12.75 -3.16
N ARG A 52 19.14 13.09 -4.22
CA ARG A 52 17.71 13.42 -4.13
C ARG A 52 16.87 12.23 -3.68
N GLU A 53 17.07 11.05 -4.29
CA GLU A 53 16.30 9.85 -3.94
C GLU A 53 16.65 9.37 -2.53
N SER A 54 17.92 9.42 -2.13
CA SER A 54 18.34 9.10 -0.76
C SER A 54 17.74 10.06 0.28
N CYS A 55 17.66 11.36 -0.03
CA CYS A 55 17.03 12.33 0.85
C CYS A 55 15.53 12.02 1.02
N LYS A 56 14.84 11.77 -0.10
CA LYS A 56 13.42 11.39 -0.11
C LYS A 56 13.15 10.12 0.70
N VAL A 57 13.90 9.03 0.46
CA VAL A 57 13.71 7.76 1.20
C VAL A 57 13.98 7.91 2.70
N MET A 58 14.88 8.82 3.10
CA MET A 58 15.07 9.16 4.52
C MET A 58 13.87 9.89 5.10
N THR A 59 13.31 10.89 4.40
CA THR A 59 12.08 11.58 4.83
C THR A 59 10.88 10.63 4.88
N ASP A 60 10.69 9.78 3.86
CA ASP A 60 9.63 8.76 3.84
C ASP A 60 9.73 7.81 5.05
N LEU A 61 10.96 7.48 5.50
CA LEU A 61 11.19 6.67 6.71
C LEU A 61 10.89 7.46 8.01
N GLU A 62 11.31 8.72 8.09
CA GLU A 62 11.04 9.59 9.24
C GLU A 62 9.53 9.81 9.44
N GLU A 63 8.77 9.99 8.35
CA GLU A 63 7.30 10.10 8.39
C GLU A 63 6.63 8.83 8.95
N GLU A 64 7.04 7.64 8.51
CA GLU A 64 6.47 6.37 9.01
C GLU A 64 6.81 6.12 10.49
N LEU A 65 8.01 6.52 10.93
CA LEU A 65 8.41 6.45 12.34
C LEU A 65 7.61 7.43 13.20
N GLU A 66 7.33 8.64 12.72
CA GLU A 66 6.53 9.63 13.44
C GLU A 66 5.06 9.20 13.56
N LEU A 67 4.49 8.57 12.52
CA LEU A 67 3.16 7.97 12.56
C LEU A 67 3.08 6.86 13.63
N LEU A 68 4.09 5.99 13.70
CA LEU A 68 4.16 4.91 14.68
C LEU A 68 4.36 5.44 16.11
N SER A 69 5.21 6.44 16.29
CA SER A 69 5.42 7.17 17.54
C SER A 69 4.12 7.82 18.05
N SER A 70 3.43 8.54 17.17
CA SER A 70 2.16 9.20 17.44
C SER A 70 1.08 8.21 17.90
N ALA A 71 0.92 7.09 17.19
CA ALA A 71 -0.06 6.06 17.54
C ALA A 71 0.23 5.42 18.92
N VAL A 72 1.50 5.17 19.26
CA VAL A 72 1.88 4.66 20.59
C VAL A 72 1.65 5.71 21.68
N HIS A 73 1.91 7.00 21.39
CA HIS A 73 1.69 8.08 22.35
C HIS A 73 0.19 8.31 22.63
N GLU A 74 -0.64 8.34 21.59
CA GLU A 74 -2.11 8.47 21.67
C GLU A 74 -2.73 7.36 22.51
N ARG A 75 -2.44 6.09 22.19
CA ARG A 75 -2.86 4.94 23.02
C ARG A 75 -2.32 5.01 24.46
N GLY A 76 -1.12 5.55 24.62
CA GLY A 76 -0.54 5.81 25.93
C GLY A 76 -1.35 6.83 26.74
N GLU A 77 -1.83 7.92 26.14
CA GLU A 77 -2.68 8.90 26.82
C GLU A 77 -4.07 8.32 27.13
N GLU A 78 -4.71 7.60 26.22
CA GLU A 78 -6.00 6.93 26.49
C GLU A 78 -5.92 6.04 27.75
N LEU A 79 -4.86 5.23 27.87
CA LEU A 79 -4.63 4.38 29.04
C LEU A 79 -4.33 5.20 30.31
N ARG A 80 -3.63 6.34 30.19
CA ARG A 80 -3.39 7.27 31.31
C ARG A 80 -4.67 7.95 31.77
N ASP A 81 -5.55 8.35 30.85
CA ASP A 81 -6.86 8.95 31.15
C ASP A 81 -7.73 7.97 31.94
N ILE A 82 -7.84 6.70 31.50
CA ILE A 82 -8.62 5.66 32.20
C ILE A 82 -8.14 5.47 33.65
N ILE A 83 -6.83 5.42 33.88
CA ILE A 83 -6.25 5.29 35.22
C ILE A 83 -6.49 6.55 36.06
N ARG A 84 -6.36 7.75 35.46
CA ARG A 84 -6.61 9.03 36.14
C ARG A 84 -8.08 9.17 36.55
N GLU A 85 -9.01 8.76 35.71
CA GLU A 85 -10.45 8.83 35.99
C GLU A 85 -10.86 7.85 37.10
N GLU A 86 -10.44 6.57 37.06
CA GLU A 86 -10.77 5.63 38.13
C GLU A 86 -10.13 6.03 39.47
N LYS A 87 -8.90 6.58 39.45
CA LYS A 87 -8.28 7.17 40.65
C LYS A 87 -9.14 8.31 41.20
N HIS A 88 -9.50 9.27 40.35
CA HIS A 88 -10.29 10.43 40.73
C HIS A 88 -11.67 10.03 41.29
N ARG A 89 -12.35 9.08 40.64
CA ARG A 89 -13.64 8.51 41.08
C ARG A 89 -13.54 7.91 42.48
N LYS A 90 -12.52 7.07 42.74
CA LYS A 90 -12.28 6.49 44.07
C LYS A 90 -11.91 7.54 45.12
N GLU A 91 -11.09 8.52 44.75
CA GLU A 91 -10.70 9.61 45.66
C GLU A 91 -11.91 10.48 46.06
N ALA A 92 -12.80 10.79 45.12
CA ALA A 92 -14.05 11.52 45.39
C ALA A 92 -14.95 10.75 46.36
N GLU A 93 -15.18 9.46 46.13
CA GLU A 93 -16.02 8.59 46.97
C GLU A 93 -15.46 8.45 48.40
N LEU A 94 -14.13 8.36 48.55
CA LEU A 94 -13.47 8.37 49.88
C LEU A 94 -13.51 9.75 50.55
N GLN A 95 -13.36 10.85 49.79
CA GLN A 95 -13.45 12.20 50.32
C GLN A 95 -14.87 12.54 50.81
N GLU A 96 -15.90 12.11 50.09
CA GLU A 96 -17.29 12.20 50.50
C GLU A 96 -17.52 11.45 51.82
N GLN A 97 -17.16 10.16 51.89
CA GLN A 97 -17.29 9.37 53.11
C GLN A 97 -16.50 9.95 54.30
N LEU A 98 -15.30 10.50 54.06
CA LEU A 98 -14.52 11.21 55.09
C LEU A 98 -15.21 12.49 55.57
N SER A 99 -15.92 13.21 54.69
CA SER A 99 -16.66 14.41 55.07
C SER A 99 -17.89 14.07 55.92
N GLU A 100 -18.67 13.05 55.53
CA GLU A 100 -19.81 12.55 56.30
C GLU A 100 -19.37 12.01 57.66
N GLY A 101 -18.29 11.22 57.70
CA GLY A 101 -17.70 10.68 58.92
C GLY A 101 -17.28 11.76 59.91
N LYS A 102 -16.68 12.87 59.43
CA LYS A 102 -16.33 14.03 60.26
C LYS A 102 -17.56 14.73 60.84
N VAL A 103 -18.59 14.96 60.04
CA VAL A 103 -19.86 15.59 60.49
C VAL A 103 -20.55 14.71 61.53
N ALA A 104 -20.58 13.39 61.31
CA ALA A 104 -21.18 12.47 62.25
C ALA A 104 -20.39 12.33 63.56
N LEU A 105 -19.06 12.32 63.49
CA LEU A 105 -18.20 12.32 64.68
C LEU A 105 -18.44 13.58 65.52
N GLN A 106 -18.44 14.77 64.92
CA GLN A 106 -18.73 16.03 65.62
C GLN A 106 -20.13 16.03 66.25
N SER A 107 -21.14 15.48 65.56
CA SER A 107 -22.49 15.33 66.10
C SER A 107 -22.53 14.41 67.33
N CYS A 108 -21.77 13.31 67.30
CA CYS A 108 -21.62 12.41 68.45
C CYS A 108 -20.87 13.08 69.62
N GLU A 109 -19.78 13.79 69.36
CA GLU A 109 -19.00 14.51 70.38
C GLU A 109 -19.86 15.55 71.12
N GLN A 110 -20.60 16.38 70.38
CA GLN A 110 -21.51 17.38 70.95
C GLN A 110 -22.63 16.74 71.79
N LEU A 111 -23.18 15.61 71.33
CA LEU A 111 -24.25 14.91 72.02
C LEU A 111 -23.76 14.18 73.27
N LEU A 112 -22.55 13.62 73.23
CA LEU A 112 -21.85 13.05 74.39
C LEU A 112 -21.54 14.13 75.43
N GLU A 113 -21.03 15.28 75.01
CA GLU A 113 -20.75 16.42 75.89
C GLU A 113 -22.03 16.95 76.55
N PHE A 114 -23.12 17.08 75.79
CA PHE A 114 -24.43 17.48 76.31
C PHE A 114 -24.95 16.48 77.35
N ALA A 115 -24.90 15.17 77.05
CA ALA A 115 -25.31 14.12 77.99
C ALA A 115 -24.48 14.12 79.28
N ASN A 116 -23.16 14.29 79.19
CA ASN A 116 -22.28 14.39 80.36
C ASN A 116 -22.61 15.62 81.22
N LYS A 117 -22.93 16.77 80.61
CA LYS A 117 -23.38 17.98 81.33
C LYS A 117 -24.74 17.77 82.01
N THR A 118 -25.67 17.06 81.38
CA THR A 118 -27.00 16.78 81.95
C THR A 118 -26.93 15.97 83.24
N LEU A 119 -25.94 15.09 83.41
CA LEU A 119 -25.73 14.34 84.67
C LEU A 119 -25.41 15.24 85.88
N GLY A 120 -25.02 16.50 85.67
CA GLY A 120 -24.76 17.48 86.73
C GLY A 120 -25.96 18.36 87.10
N ILE A 121 -27.12 18.20 86.45
CA ILE A 121 -28.32 19.01 86.74
C ILE A 121 -28.99 18.50 88.02
N THR A 122 -29.21 19.41 88.97
CA THR A 122 -29.85 19.11 90.27
C THR A 122 -31.37 19.33 90.28
N THR A 123 -31.91 20.09 89.32
CA THR A 123 -33.35 20.36 89.18
C THR A 123 -34.04 19.27 88.37
N GLU A 124 -35.05 18.61 88.94
CA GLU A 124 -35.74 17.46 88.31
C GLU A 124 -36.37 17.79 86.95
N GLU A 125 -37.08 18.92 86.84
CA GLU A 125 -37.78 19.32 85.61
C GLU A 125 -36.82 19.67 84.46
N GLU A 126 -35.70 20.34 84.77
CA GLU A 126 -34.64 20.66 83.81
C GLU A 126 -33.92 19.39 83.34
N PHE A 127 -33.63 18.47 84.27
CA PHE A 127 -33.00 17.17 83.96
C PHE A 127 -33.88 16.33 83.03
N LEU A 128 -35.18 16.17 83.35
CA LEU A 128 -36.12 15.42 82.52
C LEU A 128 -36.28 16.04 81.12
N THR A 129 -36.26 17.37 81.03
CA THR A 129 -36.31 18.10 79.76
C THR A 129 -35.05 17.87 78.92
N ALA A 130 -33.86 17.96 79.50
CA ALA A 130 -32.60 17.71 78.81
C ALA A 130 -32.45 16.23 78.40
N ALA A 131 -32.82 15.29 79.27
CA ALA A 131 -32.82 13.85 78.99
C ALA A 131 -33.74 13.49 77.82
N LYS A 132 -34.92 14.14 77.70
CA LYS A 132 -35.80 14.00 76.54
C LYS A 132 -35.13 14.47 75.25
N GLN A 133 -34.48 15.64 75.26
CA GLN A 133 -33.76 16.16 74.08
C GLN A 133 -32.59 15.26 73.66
N ILE A 134 -31.85 14.68 74.61
CA ILE A 134 -30.80 13.70 74.32
C ILE A 134 -31.40 12.47 73.62
N LYS A 135 -32.48 11.90 74.16
CA LYS A 135 -33.16 10.73 73.58
C LYS A 135 -33.61 10.98 72.14
N GLU A 136 -34.20 12.15 71.87
CA GLU A 136 -34.63 12.55 70.53
C GLU A 136 -33.43 12.71 69.58
N ARG A 137 -32.35 13.37 70.01
CA ARG A 137 -31.15 13.58 69.20
C ARG A 137 -30.36 12.29 68.93
N VAL A 138 -30.21 11.40 69.93
CA VAL A 138 -29.54 10.09 69.77
C VAL A 138 -30.23 9.27 68.69
N THR A 139 -31.56 9.22 68.72
CA THR A 139 -32.37 8.43 67.77
C THR A 139 -32.19 8.88 66.31
N MET A 140 -31.88 10.17 66.10
CA MET A 140 -31.70 10.77 64.78
C MET A 140 -30.23 11.07 64.41
N ALA A 141 -29.26 10.70 65.26
CA ALA A 141 -27.87 11.07 65.05
C ALA A 141 -27.26 10.34 63.84
N PRO A 142 -26.56 11.05 62.93
CA PRO A 142 -26.06 10.48 61.68
C PRO A 142 -25.07 9.33 61.89
N ALA A 143 -24.30 9.33 62.98
CA ALA A 143 -23.32 8.30 63.28
C ALA A 143 -23.89 6.87 63.37
N PHE A 144 -25.16 6.71 63.79
CA PHE A 144 -25.80 5.39 63.84
C PHE A 144 -26.30 4.89 62.48
N ARG A 145 -26.15 5.71 61.42
CA ARG A 145 -26.58 5.40 60.04
C ARG A 145 -25.43 5.28 59.05
N LEU A 146 -24.19 5.64 59.45
CA LEU A 146 -23.01 5.52 58.60
C LEU A 146 -22.42 4.11 58.59
N THR A 147 -21.80 3.76 57.47
CA THR A 147 -20.90 2.59 57.38
C THR A 147 -19.48 2.96 57.81
N THR A 148 -18.87 2.11 58.64
CA THR A 148 -17.46 2.22 59.06
C THR A 148 -16.49 1.48 58.14
N ARG A 149 -16.99 0.82 57.08
CA ARG A 149 -16.15 0.22 56.03
C ARG A 149 -15.93 1.23 54.91
N PRO A 150 -14.71 1.35 54.35
CA PRO A 150 -14.45 2.16 53.16
C PRO A 150 -15.39 1.78 52.01
N ALA A 151 -15.93 2.78 51.31
CA ALA A 151 -16.82 2.60 50.16
C ALA A 151 -16.11 1.89 48.99
N VAL A 152 -14.82 2.21 48.78
CA VAL A 152 -13.98 1.62 47.73
C VAL A 152 -12.68 1.02 48.28
N SER A 153 -12.10 0.10 47.52
CA SER A 153 -10.79 -0.48 47.81
C SER A 153 -9.65 0.21 47.06
N GLU A 154 -8.45 0.17 47.64
CA GLU A 154 -7.20 0.65 47.03
C GLU A 154 -6.73 -0.16 45.81
N ASN A 155 -7.32 -1.33 45.54
CA ASN A 155 -6.88 -2.23 44.48
C ASN A 155 -7.03 -1.60 43.08
N MET A 156 -5.91 -1.44 42.37
CA MET A 156 -5.84 -0.95 40.98
C MET A 156 -5.15 -1.97 40.05
N ALA A 157 -4.93 -3.22 40.48
CA ALA A 157 -4.16 -4.21 39.73
C ALA A 157 -4.72 -4.55 38.34
N GLN A 158 -6.03 -4.34 38.13
CA GLN A 158 -6.71 -4.51 36.84
C GLN A 158 -6.24 -3.55 35.73
N PHE A 159 -5.47 -2.50 36.06
CA PHE A 159 -4.86 -1.56 35.11
C PHE A 159 -3.37 -1.85 34.85
N THR A 160 -2.87 -3.03 35.24
CA THR A 160 -1.50 -3.44 34.92
C THR A 160 -1.38 -3.70 33.41
N VAL A 161 -0.31 -3.19 32.79
CA VAL A 161 -0.05 -3.32 31.35
C VAL A 161 1.17 -4.19 31.07
N ASP A 162 1.12 -4.96 29.99
CA ASP A 162 2.27 -5.60 29.35
C ASP A 162 2.30 -5.16 27.88
N PHE A 163 3.49 -4.76 27.40
CA PHE A 163 3.74 -4.33 26.02
C PHE A 163 4.82 -5.20 25.35
N SER A 164 4.98 -6.44 25.81
CA SER A 164 6.00 -7.37 25.33
C SER A 164 5.81 -7.75 23.85
N ALA A 165 4.57 -7.97 23.42
CA ALA A 165 4.23 -8.32 22.04
C ALA A 165 4.46 -7.15 21.06
N GLU A 166 4.06 -5.94 21.46
CA GLU A 166 4.23 -4.69 20.71
C GLU A 166 5.72 -4.37 20.57
N ARG A 167 6.50 -4.51 21.65
CA ARG A 167 7.96 -4.35 21.61
C ARG A 167 8.62 -5.37 20.69
N ALA A 168 8.18 -6.62 20.70
CA ALA A 168 8.65 -7.62 19.75
C ALA A 168 8.26 -7.27 18.31
N GLY A 169 7.11 -6.61 18.09
CA GLY A 169 6.70 -6.03 16.80
C GLY A 169 7.65 -4.94 16.33
N LEU A 170 7.99 -3.98 17.20
CA LEU A 170 8.97 -2.92 16.92
C LEU A 170 10.36 -3.47 16.56
N GLN A 171 10.74 -4.60 17.15
CA GLN A 171 12.01 -5.30 16.83
C GLN A 171 12.01 -6.01 15.46
N ARG A 172 10.85 -6.17 14.82
CA ARG A 172 10.70 -6.73 13.46
C ARG A 172 10.50 -5.66 12.39
N LEU A 173 10.73 -4.39 12.69
CA LEU A 173 10.69 -3.33 11.68
C LEU A 173 11.88 -3.47 10.73
N GLU A 174 11.58 -3.76 9.46
CA GLU A 174 12.55 -3.93 8.38
C GLU A 174 12.07 -3.27 7.08
N PHE A 175 12.99 -3.08 6.12
CA PHE A 175 12.63 -2.58 4.80
C PHE A 175 11.85 -3.62 4.02
N LEU A 176 10.79 -3.18 3.32
CA LEU A 176 9.96 -4.08 2.52
C LEU A 176 10.79 -4.75 1.40
N PRO A 177 10.84 -6.09 1.35
CA PRO A 177 11.56 -6.81 0.31
C PRO A 177 10.86 -6.63 -1.05
N VAL A 178 11.62 -6.77 -2.15
CA VAL A 178 11.05 -6.66 -3.50
C VAL A 178 10.12 -7.87 -3.76
N PRO A 179 8.86 -7.65 -4.19
CA PRO A 179 7.94 -8.76 -4.46
C PRO A 179 8.48 -9.71 -5.54
N ARG A 180 8.34 -11.02 -5.31
CA ARG A 180 8.66 -12.05 -6.32
C ARG A 180 7.66 -11.99 -7.49
N PRO A 181 8.05 -12.39 -8.72
CA PRO A 181 7.14 -12.48 -9.86
C PRO A 181 5.94 -13.40 -9.56
N PRO A 182 4.68 -12.96 -9.80
CA PRO A 182 3.52 -13.84 -9.70
C PRO A 182 3.51 -14.89 -10.81
N GLU A 183 2.84 -16.01 -10.57
CA GLU A 183 2.71 -17.09 -11.55
C GLU A 183 1.36 -17.03 -12.25
N ILE A 184 1.34 -16.87 -13.57
CA ILE A 184 0.10 -16.87 -14.36
C ILE A 184 -0.50 -18.28 -14.38
N ASP A 185 -1.70 -18.41 -13.81
CA ASP A 185 -2.43 -19.67 -13.75
C ASP A 185 -3.24 -19.87 -15.03
N VAL A 186 -2.57 -20.43 -16.04
CA VAL A 186 -3.13 -20.72 -17.37
C VAL A 186 -4.45 -21.52 -17.29
N SER A 187 -4.66 -22.30 -16.22
CA SER A 187 -5.90 -23.08 -16.03
C SER A 187 -7.11 -22.24 -15.61
N ARG A 188 -6.87 -21.08 -14.98
CA ARG A 188 -7.89 -20.08 -14.61
C ARG A 188 -8.05 -18.96 -15.64
N CYS A 189 -7.15 -18.86 -16.62
CA CYS A 189 -7.26 -17.88 -17.69
C CYS A 189 -8.31 -18.30 -18.74
N VAL A 190 -9.14 -17.35 -19.20
CA VAL A 190 -10.26 -17.60 -20.11
C VAL A 190 -10.26 -16.59 -21.25
N VAL A 191 -10.51 -17.06 -22.48
CA VAL A 191 -10.72 -16.21 -23.67
C VAL A 191 -12.15 -16.43 -24.15
N CYS A 192 -12.98 -15.38 -24.15
CA CYS A 192 -14.39 -15.44 -24.56
C CYS A 192 -14.86 -14.07 -25.07
N ASP A 193 -15.58 -14.03 -26.19
CA ASP A 193 -16.29 -12.83 -26.69
C ASP A 193 -15.47 -11.53 -26.69
N ASN A 194 -14.31 -11.53 -27.36
CA ASN A 194 -13.33 -10.42 -27.40
C ASN A 194 -12.78 -9.98 -26.04
N ASN A 195 -13.00 -10.78 -24.98
CA ASN A 195 -12.46 -10.53 -23.65
C ASN A 195 -11.44 -11.62 -23.28
N VAL A 196 -10.41 -11.23 -22.53
CA VAL A 196 -9.44 -12.17 -21.94
C VAL A 196 -9.37 -11.94 -20.44
N THR A 197 -9.78 -12.94 -19.67
CA THR A 197 -9.53 -13.01 -18.23
C THR A 197 -8.19 -13.67 -18.00
N VAL A 198 -7.24 -12.94 -17.43
CA VAL A 198 -5.94 -13.47 -16.98
C VAL A 198 -6.00 -13.61 -15.47
N ALA A 199 -5.57 -14.76 -14.97
CA ALA A 199 -5.49 -15.06 -13.55
C ALA A 199 -4.07 -15.49 -13.18
N TRP A 200 -3.66 -15.18 -11.96
CA TRP A 200 -2.37 -15.57 -11.40
C TRP A 200 -2.52 -16.05 -9.96
N ARG A 201 -1.40 -16.54 -9.42
CA ARG A 201 -1.18 -16.74 -7.99
C ARG A 201 0.01 -15.86 -7.58
N PRO A 202 0.09 -15.38 -6.33
CA PRO A 202 1.36 -14.88 -5.80
C PRO A 202 2.43 -15.99 -5.92
N ALA A 203 3.70 -15.62 -5.96
CA ALA A 203 4.79 -16.59 -5.88
C ALA A 203 4.61 -17.45 -4.62
N ASP A 204 4.86 -18.75 -4.74
CA ASP A 204 4.42 -19.77 -3.78
C ASP A 204 4.71 -19.39 -2.32
N GLU A 205 3.67 -19.45 -1.47
CA GLU A 205 3.76 -19.34 0.01
C GLU A 205 4.32 -20.66 0.62
N GLY A 206 4.93 -21.50 -0.22
CA GLY A 206 5.50 -22.82 0.05
C GLY A 206 6.83 -22.82 0.80
N ASP A 207 6.94 -22.00 1.85
CA ASP A 207 7.79 -22.19 3.04
C ASP A 207 7.54 -20.98 3.97
N ASN A 208 7.64 -21.19 5.30
CA ASN A 208 7.35 -20.28 6.44
C ASN A 208 8.06 -18.90 6.47
N ASP A 209 8.30 -18.27 5.33
CA ASP A 209 9.08 -17.05 5.16
C ASP A 209 8.15 -15.83 5.09
N ASP A 210 7.88 -15.25 6.27
CA ASP A 210 7.15 -13.98 6.51
C ASP A 210 7.73 -12.78 5.71
N PHE A 211 8.90 -13.00 5.09
CA PHE A 211 9.62 -12.10 4.18
C PHE A 211 8.97 -11.89 2.80
N THR A 212 7.76 -12.39 2.53
CA THR A 212 7.00 -11.98 1.33
C THR A 212 6.12 -10.78 1.66
N GLY A 213 6.78 -9.61 1.85
CA GLY A 213 6.13 -8.38 2.31
C GLY A 213 4.88 -7.98 1.50
N PRO A 214 3.85 -7.38 2.14
CA PRO A 214 2.49 -7.35 1.63
C PRO A 214 2.36 -6.71 0.25
N ILE A 215 1.84 -7.48 -0.70
CA ILE A 215 1.55 -7.02 -2.07
C ILE A 215 0.40 -6.01 -2.00
N LYS A 216 0.66 -4.80 -2.50
CA LYS A 216 -0.30 -3.68 -2.52
C LYS A 216 -1.14 -3.67 -3.81
N SER A 217 -0.53 -4.00 -4.94
CA SER A 217 -1.20 -4.14 -6.22
C SER A 217 -0.38 -4.95 -7.22
N TYR A 218 -1.03 -5.39 -8.30
CA TYR A 218 -0.40 -5.98 -9.46
C TYR A 218 -0.44 -5.00 -10.64
N GLU A 219 0.52 -5.17 -11.54
CA GLU A 219 0.55 -4.53 -12.85
C GLU A 219 0.62 -5.63 -13.90
N LEU A 220 -0.37 -5.67 -14.78
CA LEU A 220 -0.41 -6.58 -15.91
C LEU A 220 -0.08 -5.82 -17.19
N GLU A 221 0.77 -6.42 -18.01
CA GLU A 221 1.09 -5.96 -19.35
C GLU A 221 0.70 -7.03 -20.37
N TYR A 222 0.13 -6.60 -21.49
CA TYR A 222 -0.22 -7.48 -22.60
C TYR A 222 0.21 -6.91 -23.95
N ARG A 223 0.42 -7.78 -24.93
CA ARG A 223 0.70 -7.39 -26.32
C ARG A 223 0.23 -8.45 -27.30
N LYS A 224 -0.09 -8.03 -28.51
CA LYS A 224 -0.43 -8.93 -29.61
C LYS A 224 0.84 -9.55 -30.20
N ALA A 225 0.85 -10.87 -30.38
CA ALA A 225 1.99 -11.60 -30.92
C ALA A 225 1.63 -12.30 -32.24
N SER A 226 1.96 -11.65 -33.35
CA SER A 226 1.97 -12.30 -34.67
C SER A 226 3.29 -13.02 -34.90
N HIS A 227 3.21 -14.27 -35.36
CA HIS A 227 4.37 -15.11 -35.67
C HIS A 227 5.21 -14.59 -36.85
N ASP A 228 4.68 -13.65 -37.63
CA ASP A 228 5.30 -13.17 -38.88
C ASP A 228 6.15 -11.89 -38.71
N SER A 229 6.31 -11.41 -37.47
CA SER A 229 7.19 -10.28 -37.17
C SER A 229 8.64 -10.75 -36.95
N SER A 230 9.60 -10.19 -37.68
CA SER A 230 11.01 -10.48 -37.45
C SER A 230 11.42 -10.16 -36.00
N ALA A 231 12.32 -10.94 -35.41
CA ALA A 231 12.66 -10.86 -33.99
C ALA A 231 13.12 -9.46 -33.50
N ARG A 232 13.54 -8.57 -34.40
CA ARG A 232 13.85 -7.16 -34.08
C ARG A 232 12.60 -6.31 -33.92
N ALA A 233 11.59 -6.47 -34.77
CA ALA A 233 10.31 -5.75 -34.67
C ALA A 233 9.47 -6.23 -33.46
N ALA A 234 9.57 -7.52 -33.11
CA ALA A 234 8.90 -8.08 -31.93
C ALA A 234 9.48 -7.58 -30.59
N ALA A 235 10.67 -6.98 -30.57
CA ALA A 235 11.27 -6.38 -29.38
C ALA A 235 10.78 -4.93 -29.15
N GLU A 236 10.43 -4.21 -30.21
CA GLU A 236 9.92 -2.82 -30.17
C GLU A 236 8.39 -2.73 -30.02
N ALA A 237 7.68 -3.85 -30.03
CA ALA A 237 6.23 -3.88 -29.82
C ALA A 237 5.85 -3.42 -28.41
N CYS A 238 5.26 -2.23 -28.31
CA CYS A 238 4.76 -1.65 -27.05
C CYS A 238 3.81 -2.62 -26.33
N TRP A 239 4.03 -2.77 -25.02
CA TRP A 239 3.09 -3.46 -24.14
C TRP A 239 1.97 -2.48 -23.73
N GLU A 240 0.72 -2.91 -23.87
CA GLU A 240 -0.43 -2.25 -23.25
C GLU A 240 -0.48 -2.65 -21.77
N LYS A 241 -0.89 -1.73 -20.89
CA LYS A 241 -0.59 -1.81 -19.45
C LYS A 241 -1.80 -1.47 -18.59
N ILE A 242 -2.05 -2.31 -17.58
CA ILE A 242 -3.09 -2.15 -16.58
C ILE A 242 -2.43 -2.12 -15.20
N CYS A 243 -2.60 -0.99 -14.50
CA CYS A 243 -2.05 -0.76 -13.17
C CYS A 243 -3.08 -1.06 -12.06
N ASP A 244 -2.58 -1.13 -10.83
CA ASP A 244 -3.34 -1.02 -9.59
C ASP A 244 -4.45 -2.07 -9.40
N ILE A 245 -4.25 -3.24 -10.02
CA ILE A 245 -5.11 -4.41 -9.88
C ILE A 245 -4.90 -4.95 -8.45
N ARG A 246 -5.98 -5.10 -7.69
CA ARG A 246 -5.92 -5.62 -6.30
C ARG A 246 -6.12 -7.13 -6.24
N ASP A 247 -6.96 -7.64 -7.13
CA ASP A 247 -7.29 -9.06 -7.22
C ASP A 247 -6.19 -9.87 -7.94
N SER A 248 -6.18 -11.19 -7.74
CA SER A 248 -5.28 -12.12 -8.45
C SER A 248 -5.76 -12.49 -9.86
N GLN A 249 -6.60 -11.65 -10.46
CA GLN A 249 -7.10 -11.78 -11.83
C GLN A 249 -7.61 -10.44 -12.37
N VAL A 250 -7.61 -10.29 -13.69
CA VAL A 250 -8.22 -9.15 -14.40
C VAL A 250 -8.86 -9.62 -15.69
N THR A 251 -9.99 -9.02 -16.06
CA THR A 251 -10.61 -9.20 -17.38
C THR A 251 -10.31 -7.97 -18.24
N ILE A 252 -9.71 -8.21 -19.40
CA ILE A 252 -9.40 -7.21 -20.40
C ILE A 252 -10.48 -7.34 -21.47
N SER A 253 -11.27 -6.28 -21.65
CA SER A 253 -12.43 -6.29 -22.56
C SER A 253 -12.12 -5.60 -23.90
N ASP A 254 -13.01 -5.80 -24.88
CA ASP A 254 -12.98 -5.13 -26.20
C ASP A 254 -11.69 -5.35 -27.01
N LEU A 255 -10.99 -6.46 -26.76
CA LEU A 255 -9.78 -6.82 -27.48
C LEU A 255 -10.10 -7.27 -28.91
N LYS A 256 -9.58 -6.53 -29.88
CA LYS A 256 -9.57 -6.96 -31.28
C LYS A 256 -8.64 -8.16 -31.45
N PHE A 257 -9.19 -9.35 -31.64
CA PHE A 257 -8.45 -10.60 -31.89
C PHE A 257 -7.98 -10.72 -33.36
N ASP A 258 -7.29 -9.68 -33.84
CA ASP A 258 -6.63 -9.61 -35.16
C ASP A 258 -5.28 -10.36 -35.23
N SER A 259 -4.85 -10.94 -34.10
CA SER A 259 -3.69 -11.81 -33.95
C SER A 259 -4.11 -13.20 -33.46
N ARG A 260 -3.33 -14.24 -33.77
CA ARG A 260 -3.55 -15.61 -33.27
C ARG A 260 -3.20 -15.78 -31.79
N PHE A 261 -2.24 -14.99 -31.29
CA PHE A 261 -1.82 -15.02 -29.90
C PHE A 261 -1.79 -13.63 -29.30
N ILE A 262 -2.12 -13.56 -28.01
CA ILE A 262 -1.83 -12.41 -27.14
C ILE A 262 -0.91 -12.93 -26.02
N MET A 263 0.17 -12.19 -25.75
CA MET A 263 1.11 -12.46 -24.66
C MET A 263 0.74 -11.60 -23.46
N PHE A 264 0.85 -12.18 -22.26
CA PHE A 264 0.57 -11.54 -20.97
C PHE A 264 1.75 -11.72 -20.04
N ARG A 265 2.08 -10.69 -19.27
CA ARG A 265 3.01 -10.77 -18.14
C ARG A 265 2.48 -9.95 -16.98
N VAL A 266 2.68 -10.40 -15.76
CA VAL A 266 2.20 -9.71 -14.55
C VAL A 266 3.33 -9.53 -13.56
N ARG A 267 3.34 -8.42 -12.82
CA ARG A 267 4.24 -8.22 -11.68
C ARG A 267 3.49 -7.76 -10.44
N ALA A 268 3.99 -8.15 -9.27
CA ALA A 268 3.53 -7.63 -7.99
C ALA A 268 4.24 -6.32 -7.65
N LYS A 269 3.58 -5.46 -6.87
CA LYS A 269 4.12 -4.23 -6.30
C LYS A 269 3.75 -4.15 -4.82
N ASN A 270 4.66 -3.66 -3.99
CA ASN A 270 4.36 -3.25 -2.62
C ASN A 270 4.55 -1.73 -2.48
N LYS A 271 4.61 -1.22 -1.25
CA LYS A 271 4.77 0.22 -0.98
C LYS A 271 6.16 0.76 -1.39
N ALA A 272 7.20 -0.08 -1.38
CA ALA A 272 8.58 0.34 -1.64
C ALA A 272 9.05 0.06 -3.08
N ALA A 273 8.62 -1.05 -3.68
CA ALA A 273 9.15 -1.51 -4.97
C ALA A 273 8.11 -2.21 -5.85
N ALA A 274 8.38 -2.20 -7.15
CA ALA A 274 7.76 -3.10 -8.12
C ALA A 274 8.69 -4.29 -8.37
N GLY A 275 8.14 -5.50 -8.28
CA GLY A 275 8.85 -6.73 -8.62
C GLY A 275 9.15 -6.87 -10.11
N GLU A 276 9.87 -7.93 -10.44
CA GLU A 276 10.05 -8.37 -11.82
C GLU A 276 8.73 -8.93 -12.39
N PHE A 277 8.65 -8.95 -13.72
CA PHE A 277 7.51 -9.55 -14.42
C PHE A 277 7.62 -11.07 -14.44
N SER A 278 6.45 -11.72 -14.39
CA SER A 278 6.29 -13.14 -14.68
C SER A 278 6.85 -13.50 -16.06
N GLU A 279 7.22 -14.77 -16.23
CA GLU A 279 7.45 -15.31 -17.57
C GLU A 279 6.23 -15.03 -18.48
N PRO A 280 6.43 -14.51 -19.71
CA PRO A 280 5.31 -14.15 -20.58
C PRO A 280 4.51 -15.37 -21.07
N VAL A 281 3.23 -15.43 -20.72
CA VAL A 281 2.31 -16.48 -21.17
C VAL A 281 1.60 -16.04 -22.45
N ALA A 282 1.68 -16.85 -23.51
CA ALA A 282 0.90 -16.68 -24.72
C ALA A 282 -0.43 -17.44 -24.62
N MET A 283 -1.55 -16.76 -24.85
CA MET A 283 -2.87 -17.38 -25.00
C MET A 283 -3.30 -17.37 -26.47
N GLU A 284 -3.88 -18.47 -26.95
CA GLU A 284 -4.45 -18.56 -28.29
C GLU A 284 -5.82 -17.86 -28.34
N THR A 285 -5.89 -16.78 -29.11
CA THR A 285 -7.14 -16.13 -29.46
C THR A 285 -7.77 -16.88 -30.63
N ARG A 286 -8.71 -17.79 -30.31
CA ARG A 286 -9.48 -18.59 -31.27
C ARG A 286 -10.54 -17.79 -32.04
N ALA A 287 -10.15 -16.62 -32.52
CA ALA A 287 -10.99 -15.77 -33.32
C ALA A 287 -11.19 -16.35 -34.72
N PHE A 288 -12.45 -16.57 -35.07
CA PHE A 288 -12.85 -16.73 -36.45
C PHE A 288 -13.05 -15.33 -37.02
N ASN A 289 -12.16 -14.91 -37.92
CA ASN A 289 -12.35 -13.68 -38.69
C ASN A 289 -13.44 -13.94 -39.74
N PHE A 290 -14.70 -13.65 -39.37
CA PHE A 290 -15.83 -13.74 -40.28
C PHE A 290 -15.88 -12.49 -41.17
N GLY A 291 -15.54 -12.64 -42.45
CA GLY A 291 -15.80 -11.62 -43.47
C GLY A 291 -17.21 -11.78 -44.05
N PHE A 292 -17.80 -10.67 -44.51
CA PHE A 292 -19.03 -10.73 -45.31
C PHE A 292 -18.72 -11.25 -46.73
N ASP A 293 -19.36 -12.33 -47.15
CA ASP A 293 -19.26 -12.80 -48.54
C ASP A 293 -20.25 -12.07 -49.45
N ALA A 294 -19.71 -11.17 -50.28
CA ALA A 294 -20.46 -10.43 -51.29
C ALA A 294 -21.22 -11.33 -52.28
N ALA A 295 -20.79 -12.58 -52.52
CA ALA A 295 -21.50 -13.52 -53.38
C ALA A 295 -22.79 -14.07 -52.75
N THR A 296 -22.92 -14.00 -51.42
CA THR A 296 -24.14 -14.39 -50.68
C THR A 296 -25.05 -13.20 -50.35
N ALA A 297 -24.61 -11.98 -50.65
CA ALA A 297 -25.37 -10.77 -50.35
C ALA A 297 -26.63 -10.65 -51.23
N HIS A 298 -27.69 -10.08 -50.65
CA HIS A 298 -28.90 -9.73 -51.41
C HIS A 298 -28.57 -8.67 -52.47
N ALA A 299 -29.28 -8.65 -53.60
CA ALA A 299 -28.99 -7.75 -54.73
C ALA A 299 -29.06 -6.24 -54.38
N GLU A 300 -29.78 -5.89 -53.31
CA GLU A 300 -29.84 -4.52 -52.76
C GLU A 300 -28.84 -4.24 -51.63
N LEU A 301 -27.96 -5.19 -51.29
CA LEU A 301 -26.93 -5.04 -50.27
C LEU A 301 -25.55 -5.10 -50.92
N LYS A 302 -24.82 -3.99 -50.90
CA LYS A 302 -23.41 -3.97 -51.29
C LYS A 302 -22.54 -4.22 -50.07
N VAL A 303 -21.82 -5.32 -50.11
CA VAL A 303 -20.74 -5.63 -49.18
C VAL A 303 -19.44 -4.99 -49.67
N HIS A 304 -18.77 -4.25 -48.80
CA HIS A 304 -17.43 -3.71 -49.06
C HIS A 304 -16.57 -3.84 -47.81
N GLY A 305 -15.67 -4.83 -47.80
CA GLY A 305 -14.94 -5.23 -46.59
C GLY A 305 -15.92 -5.59 -45.47
N ASP A 306 -15.72 -4.99 -44.30
CA ASP A 306 -16.54 -5.22 -43.11
C ASP A 306 -17.79 -4.32 -43.04
N THR A 307 -18.18 -3.68 -44.14
CA THR A 307 -19.34 -2.77 -44.20
C THR A 307 -20.37 -3.26 -45.22
N VAL A 308 -21.65 -3.26 -44.81
CA VAL A 308 -22.79 -3.55 -45.68
C VAL A 308 -23.62 -2.29 -45.88
N THR A 309 -23.76 -1.81 -47.11
CA THR A 309 -24.62 -0.68 -47.46
C THR A 309 -25.86 -1.16 -48.23
N TRP A 310 -27.03 -0.63 -47.88
CA TRP A 310 -28.25 -0.88 -48.65
C TRP A 310 -28.36 0.11 -49.80
N GLU A 311 -28.37 -0.41 -51.02
CA GLU A 311 -28.67 0.31 -52.26
C GLU A 311 -29.95 -0.28 -52.88
N PRO A 312 -31.12 0.35 -52.70
CA PRO A 312 -32.36 -0.14 -53.27
C PRO A 312 -32.27 -0.20 -54.80
N GLN A 313 -32.53 -1.37 -55.36
CA GLN A 313 -32.46 -1.58 -56.80
C GLN A 313 -33.72 -0.94 -57.40
N ARG A 314 -33.59 0.25 -58.01
CA ARG A 314 -34.72 1.02 -58.54
C ARG A 314 -35.53 0.20 -59.55
N VAL A 315 -36.63 -0.40 -59.10
CA VAL A 315 -37.57 -1.13 -59.97
C VAL A 315 -38.16 -0.14 -60.96
N LYS A 316 -37.88 -0.36 -62.25
CA LYS A 316 -38.14 0.59 -63.31
C LYS A 316 -39.58 0.45 -63.85
N GLY A 317 -40.49 1.15 -63.20
CA GLY A 317 -41.71 1.66 -63.84
C GLY A 317 -43.04 0.96 -63.49
N HIS A 318 -43.95 1.75 -62.92
CA HIS A 318 -45.34 1.77 -63.37
C HIS A 318 -45.83 3.23 -63.39
N ASP A 319 -46.52 3.64 -64.45
CA ASP A 319 -46.79 5.05 -64.80
C ASP A 319 -47.94 5.65 -63.95
N PRO A 320 -47.73 6.76 -63.21
CA PRO A 320 -48.76 7.36 -62.36
C PRO A 320 -49.66 8.33 -63.14
N ARG A 321 -50.57 7.79 -63.94
CA ARG A 321 -51.70 8.55 -64.50
C ARG A 321 -53.04 7.86 -64.22
N LEU A 322 -53.65 8.22 -63.09
CA LEU A 322 -55.06 8.65 -63.00
C LEU A 322 -55.46 9.02 -61.56
N ARG A 323 -56.36 10.01 -61.46
CA ARG A 323 -57.17 10.40 -60.28
C ARG A 323 -56.44 10.95 -59.04
N ALA A 324 -56.34 12.28 -59.01
CA ALA A 324 -56.41 13.03 -57.77
C ALA A 324 -57.77 12.84 -57.06
N LYS A 325 -57.75 12.78 -55.72
CA LYS A 325 -58.79 13.35 -54.85
C LYS A 325 -58.19 13.70 -53.49
N ASP A 326 -58.51 14.90 -53.02
CA ASP A 326 -57.90 15.53 -51.85
C ASP A 326 -58.26 14.86 -50.52
N CYS A 327 -57.36 14.96 -49.53
CA CYS A 327 -57.73 15.32 -48.17
C CYS A 327 -56.51 15.86 -47.39
N LYS A 328 -56.76 16.84 -46.51
CA LYS A 328 -55.74 17.72 -45.90
C LYS A 328 -55.86 17.73 -44.37
N SER A 329 -54.94 17.07 -43.69
CA SER A 329 -54.66 17.17 -42.25
C SER A 329 -53.43 16.29 -41.94
N SER A 330 -52.64 16.45 -40.90
CA SER A 330 -52.30 17.53 -39.97
C SER A 330 -51.34 16.88 -38.97
N LEU A 331 -50.22 17.51 -38.65
CA LEU A 331 -49.59 17.53 -37.31
C LEU A 331 -49.77 16.30 -36.38
N ARG A 332 -48.68 15.57 -36.08
CA ARG A 332 -47.88 15.80 -34.84
C ARG A 332 -46.85 14.69 -34.53
N THR A 333 -45.76 15.13 -33.94
CA THR A 333 -44.84 14.36 -33.09
C THR A 333 -45.58 13.79 -31.88
N ALA A 334 -45.31 12.54 -31.52
CA ALA A 334 -45.60 12.00 -30.18
C ALA A 334 -44.49 11.01 -29.78
N SER A 335 -43.96 11.21 -28.58
CA SER A 335 -42.96 10.37 -27.92
C SER A 335 -43.64 9.37 -26.95
N SER A 336 -42.83 8.61 -26.19
CA SER A 336 -43.20 7.65 -25.12
C SER A 336 -43.72 6.28 -25.60
N SER A 337 -43.53 5.17 -24.87
CA SER A 337 -42.54 4.81 -23.83
C SER A 337 -42.63 3.31 -23.53
N THR A 338 -41.55 2.70 -23.03
CA THR A 338 -41.46 1.49 -22.18
C THR A 338 -42.64 0.51 -22.11
N ASN A 339 -42.35 -0.79 -22.24
CA ASN A 339 -42.86 -1.79 -21.30
C ASN A 339 -42.02 -3.07 -21.25
N SER A 340 -41.94 -3.65 -20.06
CA SER A 340 -41.14 -4.85 -19.69
C SER A 340 -41.87 -6.16 -19.99
N ALA A 341 -41.13 -7.27 -20.05
CA ALA A 341 -41.67 -8.62 -19.85
C ALA A 341 -40.61 -9.58 -19.28
N GLU A 342 -40.92 -10.22 -18.15
CA GLU A 342 -40.19 -11.38 -17.62
C GLU A 342 -40.61 -12.68 -18.33
N VAL A 343 -39.71 -13.67 -18.43
CA VAL A 343 -40.08 -15.11 -18.41
C VAL A 343 -38.98 -15.91 -17.67
N GLN A 344 -39.39 -16.95 -16.92
CA GLN A 344 -38.55 -17.71 -15.98
C GLN A 344 -38.07 -19.09 -16.50
N HIS A 345 -37.09 -19.64 -15.76
CA HIS A 345 -36.84 -21.08 -15.48
C HIS A 345 -36.36 -22.05 -16.58
N ARG A 346 -35.20 -22.70 -16.32
CA ARG A 346 -35.15 -24.06 -15.73
C ARG A 346 -33.73 -24.46 -15.23
N ARG A 347 -33.68 -25.26 -14.15
CA ARG A 347 -32.50 -26.05 -13.71
C ARG A 347 -32.54 -27.47 -14.33
N PRO A 348 -31.43 -28.22 -14.25
CA PRO A 348 -31.56 -29.55 -13.61
C PRO A 348 -30.46 -29.89 -12.58
N ILE A 349 -30.65 -31.07 -11.96
CA ILE A 349 -30.08 -31.64 -10.72
C ILE A 349 -30.02 -33.17 -10.98
N ARG A 350 -29.05 -34.00 -10.55
CA ARG A 350 -28.04 -34.01 -9.46
C ARG A 350 -26.87 -34.94 -9.88
N GLN A 351 -25.65 -34.81 -9.32
CA GLN A 351 -24.87 -35.94 -8.76
C GLN A 351 -23.57 -35.48 -8.07
N GLY A 352 -23.13 -36.23 -7.06
CA GLY A 352 -21.86 -36.02 -6.37
C GLY A 352 -21.29 -37.36 -5.90
N THR A 353 -20.01 -37.36 -5.50
CA THR A 353 -19.34 -38.46 -4.81
C THR A 353 -18.22 -37.88 -3.95
N GLU A 354 -18.23 -38.18 -2.66
CA GLU A 354 -17.12 -37.95 -1.74
C GLU A 354 -15.96 -38.91 -2.03
N ARG A 355 -14.72 -38.47 -1.78
CA ARG A 355 -13.66 -39.33 -1.22
C ARG A 355 -12.77 -38.51 -0.29
N VAL A 356 -12.45 -39.10 0.86
CA VAL A 356 -11.51 -38.62 1.88
C VAL A 356 -10.43 -39.68 2.07
N ALA A 357 -9.16 -39.27 2.08
CA ALA A 357 -7.98 -39.90 2.70
C ALA A 357 -6.77 -39.01 2.30
N THR A 358 -6.03 -38.33 3.18
CA THR A 358 -5.06 -38.83 4.17
C THR A 358 -4.05 -39.83 3.59
N ASP A 359 -2.81 -39.40 3.35
CA ASP A 359 -1.68 -39.77 4.23
C ASP A 359 -0.35 -39.12 3.79
N LEU A 360 0.44 -38.72 4.79
CA LEU A 360 1.88 -38.39 4.68
C LEU A 360 2.69 -39.70 4.77
N PRO A 361 3.96 -39.76 4.31
CA PRO A 361 5.03 -39.50 5.28
C PRO A 361 6.35 -38.90 4.75
N GLU A 362 6.92 -38.04 5.60
CA GLU A 362 8.33 -37.96 6.03
C GLU A 362 9.50 -38.34 5.09
N SER A 363 10.30 -37.30 4.81
CA SER A 363 11.74 -37.20 5.14
C SER A 363 12.77 -38.18 4.53
N ARG A 364 13.79 -37.60 3.85
CA ARG A 364 15.19 -37.60 4.36
C ARG A 364 16.17 -36.75 3.53
N THR A 365 16.92 -35.87 4.22
CA THR A 365 18.36 -35.52 4.02
C THR A 365 18.89 -35.45 2.57
N GLN A 366 19.36 -34.33 2.00
CA GLN A 366 20.52 -33.48 2.38
C GLN A 366 20.71 -32.40 1.26
N CYS A 367 21.59 -31.38 1.30
CA CYS A 367 22.73 -31.08 2.17
C CYS A 367 23.00 -29.55 2.30
N TRP A 368 24.08 -29.20 3.00
CA TRP A 368 24.61 -27.85 3.30
C TRP A 368 25.43 -27.23 2.16
N VAL A 369 25.31 -25.90 1.94
CA VAL A 369 26.47 -24.99 1.86
C VAL A 369 26.12 -23.63 2.49
N THR A 370 26.63 -23.39 3.70
CA THR A 370 26.68 -22.04 4.30
C THR A 370 27.83 -21.22 3.74
N ARG A 371 27.59 -19.94 3.41
CA ARG A 371 28.65 -18.91 3.50
C ARG A 371 28.15 -17.72 4.30
N ARG A 372 28.57 -17.68 5.57
CA ARG A 372 28.39 -16.56 6.47
C ARG A 372 29.51 -15.54 6.25
N TRP A 373 29.14 -14.27 6.39
CA TRP A 373 29.95 -13.09 6.68
C TRP A 373 31.37 -13.29 7.20
N LEU A 374 32.26 -12.39 6.78
CA LEU A 374 33.44 -12.03 7.56
C LEU A 374 33.61 -10.50 7.57
N ALA A 375 33.19 -9.88 8.67
CA ALA A 375 33.65 -8.55 9.05
C ALA A 375 34.99 -8.70 9.80
N ALA A 376 35.95 -7.83 9.54
CA ALA A 376 37.20 -7.74 10.30
C ALA A 376 37.56 -6.27 10.52
N ALA A 377 38.01 -5.97 11.73
CA ALA A 377 38.10 -4.61 12.24
C ALA A 377 39.44 -3.91 11.96
N THR A 378 39.43 -2.61 12.23
CA THR A 378 40.53 -1.64 12.28
C THR A 378 41.76 -2.08 13.08
N THR A 379 42.94 -1.79 12.51
CA THR A 379 44.10 -1.22 13.22
C THR A 379 44.83 -0.30 12.25
N GLY A 380 45.16 0.93 12.67
CA GLY A 380 45.74 1.95 11.79
C GLY A 380 47.25 2.17 11.98
N ASN A 381 47.86 2.95 11.09
CA ASN A 381 48.98 3.81 11.47
C ASN A 381 49.14 5.04 10.54
N SER A 382 49.93 6.01 10.99
CA SER A 382 49.98 7.41 10.53
C SER A 382 50.65 7.70 9.18
N ALA A 383 50.14 8.71 8.45
CA ALA A 383 50.91 9.62 7.58
C ALA A 383 50.18 10.98 7.44
N SER A 384 50.89 12.03 7.00
CA SER A 384 50.62 13.43 7.37
C SER A 384 50.34 14.42 6.21
N TRP A 385 49.18 15.10 6.25
CA TRP A 385 48.87 16.48 5.74
C TRP A 385 49.02 16.74 4.21
N PRO A 386 48.48 17.85 3.60
CA PRO A 386 47.91 19.05 4.24
C PRO A 386 46.54 19.61 3.73
N THR A 387 45.88 20.36 4.62
CA THR A 387 45.03 21.57 4.42
C THR A 387 44.11 21.72 3.19
N GLY A 388 42.81 21.85 3.44
CA GLY A 388 41.87 22.50 2.50
C GLY A 388 40.42 22.61 3.00
N SER A 389 39.93 23.84 3.19
CA SER A 389 38.53 24.23 3.47
C SER A 389 37.81 23.70 4.71
N ARG A 390 37.46 24.63 5.61
CA ARG A 390 36.40 24.48 6.62
C ARG A 390 35.05 24.81 5.99
N SER A 391 33.99 24.07 6.33
CA SER A 391 32.72 24.66 6.77
C SER A 391 31.72 23.62 7.32
N VAL A 392 31.29 23.87 8.55
CA VAL A 392 29.92 23.69 9.08
C VAL A 392 29.18 22.41 8.69
N TRP A 393 29.15 21.45 9.62
CA TRP A 393 27.89 20.99 10.25
C TRP A 393 28.19 20.62 11.71
N ALA A 394 27.51 21.29 12.64
CA ALA A 394 27.69 21.10 14.07
C ALA A 394 26.34 20.83 14.72
N TRP A 395 26.25 19.70 15.42
CA TRP A 395 25.47 19.50 16.64
C TRP A 395 24.03 20.02 16.68
N LEU A 396 23.08 19.11 16.46
CA LEU A 396 21.76 19.14 17.11
C LEU A 396 21.43 17.73 17.62
N ILE A 397 20.52 17.66 18.60
CA ILE A 397 20.12 16.46 19.37
C ILE A 397 21.21 15.97 20.35
N GLY A 398 21.29 16.67 21.49
CA GLY A 398 21.82 16.11 22.73
C GLY A 398 20.68 15.52 23.58
N PRO A 399 20.93 14.49 24.40
CA PRO A 399 19.89 13.83 25.20
C PRO A 399 19.58 14.62 26.48
N ALA A 400 18.29 14.75 26.79
CA ALA A 400 17.82 15.14 28.12
C ALA A 400 16.95 13.99 28.66
N TRP A 401 17.35 13.33 29.76
CA TRP A 401 16.51 12.50 30.66
C TRP A 401 17.41 11.93 31.78
N ALA A 402 17.72 12.71 32.82
CA ALA A 402 18.18 12.21 34.13
C ALA A 402 18.36 13.37 35.14
N ALA A 403 17.49 13.44 36.16
CA ALA A 403 17.80 13.76 37.57
C ALA A 403 16.55 14.28 38.31
N LEU A 404 16.04 13.49 39.26
CA LEU A 404 15.45 13.95 40.53
C LEU A 404 15.05 12.73 41.39
N THR A 405 16.02 12.20 42.14
CA THR A 405 15.80 11.31 43.30
C THR A 405 16.93 11.52 44.31
N ASN A 406 16.80 12.57 45.12
CA ASN A 406 17.08 12.58 46.56
C ASN A 406 16.60 13.90 47.16
#